data_AF-D8RKJ7-F1
#
_entry.id   AF-D8RKJ7-F1
#
_cell.length_a   1.000
_cell.length_b   1.000
_cell.length_c   1.000
_cell.angle_alpha   90.00
_cell.angle_beta   90.00
_cell.angle_gamma   90.00
#
_symmetry.space_group_name_H-M   'P 1'
#
loop_
_entity.id
_entity.type
_entity.pdbx_description
1 polymer ?
#
loop_
_entity_poly.entity_id
_entity_poly.type
_entity_poly.pdbx_seq_one_letter_code
_entity_poly.pdbx_strand_id
1 'polypeptide(L)'
;MASHNASLDKRNPALVISRRAAFSSAAMLSLPLLEAILSRKAAALIEADDDEELLEKVKGDRQKRLEKRETLIGLKDETAYVQNAVYQMSKAGQAIEKDDFVEASNILGAADWVSKTKEAFSKVSKNSEQQGQAEIFTSSLQTLQTAVSNKDGQSAKVAFFTSATALEKWTSLTGLTEQIKGL
;
A
#
# COMPACT_ATOMS: atom_id res chain seq x y z
N MET A 1 16.07 -26.55 56.99
CA MET A 1 14.87 -27.39 56.79
C MET A 1 14.07 -26.73 55.67
N ALA A 2 14.24 -27.02 54.38
CA ALA A 2 14.13 -28.29 53.63
C ALA A 2 12.72 -28.93 53.72
N SER A 3 11.83 -28.58 52.78
CA SER A 3 10.95 -29.44 51.94
C SER A 3 9.83 -28.56 51.36
N HIS A 4 9.78 -28.21 50.06
CA HIS A 4 9.51 -28.99 48.83
C HIS A 4 8.11 -29.64 48.72
N ASN A 5 7.52 -29.35 47.55
CA ASN A 5 6.49 -30.05 46.77
C ASN A 5 5.01 -29.86 47.09
N ALA A 6 4.07 -29.85 46.13
CA ALA A 6 4.02 -29.53 44.69
C ALA A 6 2.59 -29.92 44.20
N SER A 7 2.13 -29.21 43.19
CA SER A 7 1.38 -29.71 42.02
C SER A 7 -0.15 -29.90 42.01
N LEU A 8 -0.73 -29.13 41.08
CA LEU A 8 -1.62 -29.50 39.95
C LEU A 8 -3.12 -29.67 40.26
N ASP A 9 -3.97 -28.75 39.81
CA ASP A 9 -4.48 -28.56 38.43
C ASP A 9 -5.87 -29.21 38.29
N LYS A 10 -6.89 -28.42 37.89
CA LYS A 10 -7.64 -28.63 36.64
C LYS A 10 -8.97 -27.87 36.60
N ARG A 11 -9.05 -27.03 35.55
CA ARG A 11 -10.17 -26.86 34.60
C ARG A 11 -11.42 -26.07 35.05
N ASN A 12 -11.52 -24.84 34.54
CA ASN A 12 -12.79 -24.28 34.04
C ASN A 12 -13.20 -25.00 32.75
N PRO A 13 -14.50 -25.03 32.39
CA PRO A 13 -14.90 -24.11 31.33
C PRO A 13 -16.31 -23.51 31.47
N ALA A 14 -16.35 -22.19 31.24
CA ALA A 14 -17.23 -21.48 30.33
C ALA A 14 -18.72 -21.86 30.23
N LEU A 15 -19.56 -20.94 30.72
CA LEU A 15 -20.86 -20.66 30.10
C LEU A 15 -20.94 -19.16 29.82
N VAL A 16 -20.25 -18.70 28.77
CA VAL A 16 -20.39 -17.34 28.26
C VAL A 16 -21.32 -17.38 27.05
N ILE A 17 -22.46 -16.73 27.21
CA ILE A 17 -23.59 -16.69 26.29
C ILE A 17 -23.17 -16.04 24.97
N SER A 18 -23.20 -16.83 23.90
CA SER A 18 -22.95 -16.41 22.52
C SER A 18 -24.15 -15.64 21.96
N ARG A 19 -23.95 -14.36 21.62
CA ARG A 19 -24.90 -13.58 20.80
C ARG A 19 -24.56 -13.78 19.32
N ARG A 20 -25.06 -14.87 18.73
CA ARG A 20 -25.16 -15.01 17.27
C ARG A 20 -26.60 -15.38 16.95
N ALA A 21 -27.42 -14.34 16.80
CA ALA A 21 -28.77 -14.47 16.30
C ALA A 21 -28.70 -15.01 14.86
N ALA A 22 -29.47 -16.07 14.65
CA ALA A 22 -29.61 -16.81 13.42
C ALA A 22 -30.31 -15.97 12.34
N PHE A 23 -29.69 -15.84 11.16
CA PHE A 23 -30.43 -15.58 9.93
C PHE A 23 -30.62 -16.92 9.22
N SER A 24 -31.70 -17.61 9.56
CA SER A 24 -32.26 -18.70 8.76
C SER A 24 -33.35 -18.12 7.87
N SER A 25 -33.11 -18.09 6.56
CA SER A 25 -34.18 -18.01 5.56
C SER A 25 -33.92 -19.07 4.52
N ALA A 26 -34.69 -20.16 4.62
CA ALA A 26 -34.72 -21.26 3.67
C ALA A 26 -35.56 -20.90 2.43
N ALA A 27 -35.10 -21.41 1.28
CA ALA A 27 -35.85 -21.92 0.13
C ALA A 27 -37.08 -21.15 -0.41
N MET A 28 -37.09 -20.86 -1.73
CA MET A 28 -37.75 -21.74 -2.72
C MET A 28 -37.61 -21.21 -4.16
N LEU A 29 -37.50 -22.17 -5.07
CA LEU A 29 -37.46 -22.06 -6.53
C LEU A 29 -38.83 -21.68 -7.11
N SER A 30 -38.86 -20.84 -8.16
CA SER A 30 -39.83 -20.98 -9.26
C SER A 30 -39.39 -20.20 -10.50
N LEU A 31 -38.87 -20.90 -11.50
CA LEU A 31 -38.91 -20.52 -12.92
C LEU A 31 -40.33 -20.76 -13.44
N PRO A 32 -40.91 -19.81 -14.20
CA PRO A 32 -41.81 -20.18 -15.28
C PRO A 32 -41.25 -19.78 -16.65
N LEU A 33 -41.28 -20.80 -17.51
CA LEU A 33 -40.99 -20.84 -18.94
C LEU A 33 -42.12 -20.16 -19.74
N LEU A 34 -41.70 -19.36 -20.73
CA LEU A 34 -42.32 -19.06 -22.04
C LEU A 34 -43.75 -18.49 -22.07
N GLU A 35 -43.87 -17.27 -22.61
CA GLU A 35 -44.92 -16.97 -23.59
C GLU A 35 -44.41 -15.96 -24.61
N ALA A 36 -44.16 -16.47 -25.82
CA ALA A 36 -43.88 -15.69 -27.02
C ALA A 36 -45.21 -15.24 -27.62
N ILE A 37 -45.47 -13.93 -27.63
CA ILE A 37 -46.58 -13.35 -28.37
C ILE A 37 -46.06 -12.12 -29.13
N LEU A 38 -46.09 -12.28 -30.46
CA LEU A 38 -46.11 -11.25 -31.52
C LEU A 38 -44.78 -10.65 -31.98
N SER A 39 -44.31 -11.22 -33.09
CA SER A 39 -43.66 -10.53 -34.20
C SER A 39 -44.07 -9.05 -34.32
N ARG A 40 -43.12 -8.16 -34.06
CA ARG A 40 -42.92 -6.99 -34.91
C ARG A 40 -41.54 -7.10 -35.53
N LYS A 41 -41.53 -7.50 -36.80
CA LYS A 41 -40.36 -7.39 -37.66
C LYS A 41 -40.18 -5.90 -37.96
N ALA A 42 -39.53 -5.17 -37.05
CA ALA A 42 -38.99 -3.86 -37.33
C ALA A 42 -37.68 -4.07 -38.08
N ALA A 43 -37.76 -4.15 -39.41
CA ALA A 43 -36.59 -4.02 -40.27
C ALA A 43 -36.21 -2.53 -40.29
N ALA A 44 -35.57 -2.06 -39.22
CA ALA A 44 -34.79 -0.83 -39.27
C ALA A 44 -33.46 -1.21 -39.93
N LEU A 45 -33.16 -0.62 -41.08
CA LEU A 45 -31.80 -0.54 -41.60
C LEU A 45 -30.96 0.17 -40.54
N ILE A 46 -30.20 -0.58 -39.76
CA ILE A 46 -29.06 -0.06 -39.02
C ILE A 46 -27.89 -0.22 -39.98
N GLU A 47 -27.42 0.92 -40.47
CA GLU A 47 -26.18 1.05 -41.23
C GLU A 47 -25.05 0.53 -40.32
N ALA A 48 -24.47 -0.59 -40.69
CA ALA A 48 -23.62 -1.42 -39.83
C ALA A 48 -22.21 -0.86 -39.59
N ASP A 49 -21.95 0.40 -39.92
CA ASP A 49 -20.62 1.01 -39.90
C ASP A 49 -20.37 1.92 -38.67
N ASP A 50 -21.37 2.19 -37.83
CA ASP A 50 -21.22 3.10 -36.66
C ASP A 50 -20.98 2.37 -35.31
N ASP A 51 -20.99 1.03 -35.29
CA ASP A 51 -20.85 0.24 -34.06
C ASP A 51 -19.41 -0.19 -33.74
N GLU A 52 -18.45 0.06 -34.64
CA GLU A 52 -17.07 -0.40 -34.49
C GLU A 52 -16.22 0.51 -33.58
N GLU A 53 -16.43 1.83 -33.62
CA GLU A 53 -15.65 2.81 -32.83
C GLU A 53 -15.97 2.76 -31.32
N LEU A 54 -17.22 2.43 -30.95
CA LEU A 54 -17.66 2.33 -29.56
C LEU A 54 -17.11 1.08 -28.87
N LEU A 55 -16.93 -0.02 -29.61
CA LEU A 55 -16.36 -1.26 -29.08
C LEU A 55 -14.86 -1.11 -28.75
N GLU A 56 -14.12 -0.29 -29.49
CA GLU A 56 -12.71 0.01 -29.20
C GLU A 56 -12.55 0.82 -27.91
N LYS A 57 -13.41 1.82 -27.65
CA LYS A 57 -13.39 2.60 -26.41
C LYS A 57 -13.67 1.74 -25.17
N VAL A 58 -14.64 0.84 -25.25
CA VAL A 58 -14.99 -0.06 -24.12
C VAL A 58 -13.93 -1.13 -23.88
N LYS A 59 -13.36 -1.70 -24.95
CA LYS A 59 -12.22 -2.64 -24.83
C LYS A 59 -10.99 -1.94 -24.27
N GLY A 60 -10.68 -0.74 -24.75
CA GLY A 60 -9.57 0.09 -24.25
C GLY A 60 -9.72 0.46 -22.78
N ASP A 61 -10.92 0.81 -22.33
CA ASP A 61 -11.15 1.16 -20.92
C ASP A 61 -11.08 -0.07 -20.00
N ARG A 62 -11.61 -1.22 -20.46
CA ARG A 62 -11.44 -2.51 -19.76
C ARG A 62 -9.97 -2.94 -19.71
N GLN A 63 -9.22 -2.74 -20.78
CA GLN A 63 -7.81 -3.13 -20.87
C GLN A 63 -6.93 -2.22 -20.01
N LYS A 64 -7.14 -0.91 -20.04
CA LYS A 64 -6.48 0.05 -19.11
C LYS A 64 -6.72 -0.31 -17.64
N ARG A 65 -7.92 -0.78 -17.30
CA ARG A 65 -8.23 -1.24 -15.93
C ARG A 65 -7.51 -2.54 -15.55
N LEU A 66 -7.31 -3.45 -16.50
CA LEU A 66 -6.58 -4.70 -16.27
C LEU A 66 -5.08 -4.47 -16.17
N GLU A 67 -4.49 -3.68 -17.07
CA GLU A 67 -3.07 -3.30 -17.01
C GLU A 67 -2.75 -2.53 -15.73
N LYS A 68 -3.64 -1.62 -15.30
CA LYS A 68 -3.51 -0.96 -13.99
C LYS A 68 -3.63 -1.96 -12.85
N ARG A 69 -4.46 -3.01 -12.93
CA ARG A 69 -4.51 -4.05 -11.86
C ARG A 69 -3.30 -4.97 -11.87
N GLU A 70 -2.79 -5.36 -13.03
CA GLU A 70 -1.66 -6.28 -13.17
C GLU A 70 -0.35 -5.60 -12.75
N THR A 71 -0.12 -4.36 -13.16
CA THR A 71 0.99 -3.55 -12.65
C THR A 71 0.92 -3.35 -11.14
N LEU A 72 -0.29 -3.20 -10.57
CA LEU A 72 -0.48 -3.09 -9.13
C LEU A 72 -0.28 -4.41 -8.37
N ILE A 73 -0.51 -5.56 -8.98
CA ILE A 73 -0.21 -6.87 -8.35
C ILE A 73 1.30 -7.11 -8.38
N GLY A 74 1.99 -6.71 -9.45
CA GLY A 74 3.45 -6.84 -9.57
C GLY A 74 4.26 -5.87 -8.70
N LEU A 75 3.63 -4.82 -8.16
CA LEU A 75 4.28 -3.78 -7.35
C LEU A 75 3.93 -3.84 -5.85
N LYS A 76 3.19 -4.86 -5.39
CA LYS A 76 2.74 -4.92 -3.98
C LYS A 76 3.88 -4.91 -2.98
N ASP A 77 4.98 -5.59 -3.30
CA ASP A 77 6.13 -5.67 -2.42
C ASP A 77 6.90 -4.35 -2.40
N GLU A 78 7.07 -3.71 -3.57
CA GLU A 78 7.70 -2.41 -3.71
C GLU A 78 6.90 -1.32 -2.99
N THR A 79 5.58 -1.29 -3.14
CA THR A 79 4.70 -0.38 -2.41
C THR A 79 4.78 -0.64 -0.90
N ALA A 80 4.86 -1.90 -0.46
CA ALA A 80 5.04 -2.22 0.95
C ALA A 80 6.40 -1.76 1.50
N TYR A 81 7.47 -1.86 0.71
CA TYR A 81 8.80 -1.34 1.07
C TYR A 81 8.79 0.18 1.21
N VAL A 82 8.16 0.90 0.28
CA VAL A 82 8.01 2.36 0.35
C VAL A 82 7.13 2.76 1.53
N GLN A 83 6.04 2.04 1.80
CA GLN A 83 5.19 2.28 2.97
C GLN A 83 5.96 2.09 4.29
N ASN A 84 6.81 1.07 4.35
CA ASN A 84 7.69 0.86 5.49
C ASN A 84 8.71 2.01 5.61
N ALA A 85 9.25 2.52 4.50
CA ALA A 85 10.13 3.68 4.52
C ALA A 85 9.45 4.92 5.16
N VAL A 86 8.21 5.23 4.77
CA VAL A 86 7.42 6.31 5.37
C VAL A 86 7.23 6.10 6.87
N TYR A 87 6.92 4.86 7.28
CA TYR A 87 6.75 4.52 8.70
C TYR A 87 8.05 4.74 9.50
N GLN A 88 9.19 4.28 8.98
CA GLN A 88 10.48 4.46 9.65
C GLN A 88 10.88 5.94 9.70
N MET A 89 10.63 6.69 8.63
CA MET A 89 10.83 8.13 8.63
C MET A 89 9.95 8.83 9.65
N SER A 90 8.67 8.48 9.76
CA SER A 90 7.79 9.06 10.79
C SER A 90 8.34 8.84 12.20
N LYS A 91 8.84 7.63 12.50
CA LYS A 91 9.48 7.35 13.79
C LYS A 91 10.77 8.13 13.99
N ALA A 92 11.63 8.18 12.97
CA ALA A 92 12.87 8.93 13.02
C ALA A 92 12.60 10.43 13.23
N GLY A 93 11.61 10.99 12.55
CA GLY A 93 11.15 12.37 12.73
C GLY A 93 10.67 12.65 14.15
N GLN A 94 9.83 11.77 14.71
CA GLN A 94 9.39 11.87 16.11
C GLN A 94 10.55 11.81 17.11
N ALA A 95 11.58 11.00 16.84
CA ALA A 95 12.77 10.91 17.67
C ALA A 95 13.61 12.20 17.57
N ILE A 96 13.79 12.74 16.35
CA ILE A 96 14.50 14.01 16.10
C ILE A 96 13.77 15.19 16.76
N GLU A 97 12.44 15.22 16.76
CA GLU A 97 11.65 16.26 17.45
C GLU A 97 11.82 16.23 18.96
N LYS A 98 12.09 15.05 19.54
CA LYS A 98 12.35 14.86 20.97
C LYS A 98 13.83 14.98 21.34
N ASP A 99 14.69 15.33 20.37
CA ASP A 99 16.16 15.32 20.51
C ASP A 99 16.74 13.95 20.94
N ASP A 100 16.01 12.86 20.69
CA ASP A 100 16.45 11.48 20.94
C ASP A 100 17.25 10.95 19.75
N PHE A 101 18.49 11.44 19.64
CA PHE A 101 19.40 11.03 18.56
C PHE A 101 19.84 9.56 18.65
N VAL A 102 19.71 8.93 19.81
CA VAL A 102 20.03 7.51 19.99
C VAL A 102 18.98 6.67 19.28
N GLU A 103 17.70 6.92 19.57
CA GLU A 103 16.60 6.21 18.91
C GLU A 103 16.54 6.53 17.42
N ALA A 104 16.74 7.79 17.03
CA ALA A 104 16.80 8.17 15.61
C ALA A 104 17.93 7.43 14.88
N SER A 105 19.11 7.29 15.50
CA SER A 105 20.24 6.56 14.90
C SER A 105 19.94 5.06 14.76
N ASN A 106 19.29 4.44 15.77
CA ASN A 106 18.89 3.03 15.71
C ASN A 106 17.92 2.75 14.55
N ILE A 107 16.93 3.62 14.36
CA ILE A 107 15.94 3.49 13.28
C ILE A 107 16.59 3.71 11.91
N LEU A 108 17.35 4.80 11.76
CA LEU A 108 17.96 5.18 10.49
C LEU A 108 19.14 4.27 10.12
N GLY A 109 19.80 3.65 11.10
CA GLY A 109 20.92 2.73 10.91
C GLY A 109 20.50 1.31 10.51
N ALA A 110 19.21 0.99 10.56
CA ALA A 110 18.71 -0.30 10.12
C ALA A 110 18.82 -0.44 8.58
N ALA A 111 19.83 -1.18 8.13
CA ALA A 111 20.15 -1.34 6.70
C ALA A 111 19.02 -1.99 5.87
N ASP A 112 18.21 -2.85 6.48
CA ASP A 112 17.19 -3.64 5.79
C ASP A 112 16.15 -2.80 5.06
N TRP A 113 15.55 -1.81 5.74
CA TRP A 113 14.49 -1.01 5.12
C TRP A 113 15.07 -0.05 4.09
N VAL A 114 16.26 0.51 4.34
CA VAL A 114 16.96 1.39 3.39
C VAL A 114 17.28 0.63 2.10
N SER A 115 17.80 -0.60 2.22
CA SER A 115 18.12 -1.45 1.07
C SER A 115 16.86 -1.81 0.26
N LYS A 116 15.80 -2.27 0.94
CA LYS A 116 14.51 -2.59 0.30
C LYS A 116 13.85 -1.38 -0.37
N THR A 117 14.01 -0.19 0.20
CA THR A 117 13.51 1.05 -0.39
C THR A 117 14.27 1.38 -1.67
N LYS A 118 15.60 1.23 -1.68
CA LYS A 118 16.41 1.40 -2.90
C LYS A 118 16.06 0.39 -3.98
N GLU A 119 15.78 -0.85 -3.59
CA GLU A 119 15.28 -1.88 -4.52
C GLU A 119 13.91 -1.50 -5.11
N ALA A 120 12.99 -0.99 -4.30
CA ALA A 120 11.71 -0.50 -4.79
C ALA A 120 11.90 0.66 -5.77
N PHE A 121 12.79 1.61 -5.46
CA PHE A 121 13.10 2.71 -6.36
C PHE A 121 13.66 2.25 -7.70
N SER A 122 14.58 1.29 -7.72
CA SER A 122 15.17 0.81 -8.99
C SER A 122 14.17 0.06 -9.86
N LYS A 123 13.21 -0.65 -9.26
CA LYS A 123 12.16 -1.37 -9.99
C LYS A 123 11.02 -0.47 -10.49
N VAL A 124 10.64 0.53 -9.71
CA VAL A 124 9.51 1.41 -10.02
C VAL A 124 9.91 2.61 -10.89
N SER A 125 11.13 3.14 -10.71
CA SER A 125 11.59 4.32 -11.44
C SER A 125 11.99 3.95 -12.87
N LYS A 126 11.22 4.43 -13.85
CA LYS A 126 11.42 4.14 -15.27
C LYS A 126 11.98 5.32 -16.06
N ASN A 127 11.93 6.53 -15.51
CA ASN A 127 12.41 7.74 -16.15
C ASN A 127 13.47 8.47 -15.30
N SER A 128 14.20 9.38 -15.94
CA SER A 128 15.29 10.14 -15.30
C SER A 128 14.80 11.02 -14.14
N GLU A 129 13.57 11.56 -14.22
CA GLU A 129 13.02 12.40 -13.16
C GLU A 129 12.71 11.61 -11.88
N GLN A 130 12.10 10.43 -12.01
CA GLN A 130 11.85 9.51 -10.90
C GLN A 130 13.17 9.04 -10.28
N GLN A 131 14.17 8.69 -11.11
CA GLN A 131 15.50 8.32 -10.62
C GLN A 131 16.15 9.47 -9.86
N GLY A 132 16.07 10.70 -10.38
CA GLY A 132 16.57 11.89 -9.71
C GLY A 132 15.96 12.11 -8.33
N GLN A 133 14.64 11.95 -8.16
CA GLN A 133 14.01 12.06 -6.83
C GLN A 133 14.44 10.92 -5.89
N ALA A 134 14.60 9.70 -6.39
CA ALA A 134 15.11 8.57 -5.60
C ALA A 134 16.56 8.77 -5.13
N GLU A 135 17.39 9.40 -5.96
CA GLU A 135 18.77 9.77 -5.62
C GLU A 135 18.82 10.91 -4.60
N ILE A 136 17.96 11.92 -4.74
CA ILE A 136 17.83 13.01 -3.75
C ILE A 136 17.40 12.42 -2.41
N PHE A 137 16.41 11.53 -2.38
CA PHE A 137 16.00 10.82 -1.18
C PHE A 137 17.18 10.07 -0.55
N THR A 138 17.90 9.28 -1.34
CA THR A 138 19.01 8.46 -0.84
C THR A 138 20.13 9.32 -0.26
N SER A 139 20.49 10.40 -0.93
CA SER A 139 21.58 11.31 -0.52
C SER A 139 21.20 12.14 0.70
N SER A 140 19.95 12.62 0.76
CA SER A 140 19.44 13.34 1.93
C SER A 140 19.25 12.42 3.14
N LEU A 141 18.89 11.15 2.93
CA LEU A 141 18.85 10.15 4.00
C LEU A 141 20.25 9.84 4.57
N GLN A 142 21.27 9.76 3.72
CA GLN A 142 22.66 9.63 4.18
C GLN A 142 23.10 10.86 4.99
N THR A 143 22.75 12.06 4.49
CA THR A 143 22.99 13.31 5.23
C THR A 143 22.28 13.30 6.58
N LEU A 144 21.04 12.81 6.63
CA LEU A 144 20.25 12.65 7.85
C LEU A 144 20.94 11.68 8.83
N GLN A 145 21.38 10.51 8.36
CA GLN A 145 22.12 9.53 9.17
C GLN A 145 23.39 10.14 9.77
N THR A 146 24.15 10.91 8.99
CA THR A 146 25.34 11.62 9.47
C THR A 146 24.98 12.71 10.49
N ALA A 147 23.98 13.53 10.20
CA ALA A 147 23.54 14.61 11.10
C ALA A 147 23.05 14.06 12.45
N VAL A 148 22.25 13.00 12.43
CA VAL A 148 21.78 12.32 13.65
C VAL A 148 22.94 11.71 14.43
N SER A 149 23.91 11.09 13.75
CA SER A 149 25.13 10.55 14.39
C SER A 149 25.98 11.64 15.05
N ASN A 150 26.03 12.82 14.43
CA ASN A 150 26.73 14.00 14.95
C ASN A 150 25.91 14.79 15.98
N LYS A 151 24.68 14.36 16.29
CA LYS A 151 23.73 15.08 17.16
C LYS A 151 23.43 16.51 16.70
N ASP A 152 23.50 16.75 15.39
CA ASP A 152 23.16 18.03 14.78
C ASP A 152 21.66 18.06 14.46
N GLY A 153 20.87 18.55 15.42
CA GLY A 153 19.41 18.61 15.29
C GLY A 153 18.93 19.51 14.16
N GLN A 154 19.63 20.61 13.86
CA GLN A 154 19.21 21.52 12.79
C GLN A 154 19.45 20.89 11.42
N SER A 155 20.65 20.35 11.18
CA SER A 155 20.95 19.66 9.93
C SER A 155 20.10 18.41 9.77
N ALA A 156 19.80 17.68 10.86
CA ALA A 156 18.91 16.52 10.83
C ALA A 156 17.49 16.93 10.40
N LYS A 157 16.92 18.01 10.93
CA LYS A 157 15.58 18.50 10.53
C LYS A 157 15.54 18.89 9.06
N VAL A 158 16.56 19.59 8.57
CA VAL A 158 16.65 19.99 7.15
C VAL A 158 16.78 18.77 6.24
N ALA A 159 17.66 17.83 6.57
CA ALA A 159 17.86 16.60 5.82
C ALA A 159 16.60 15.71 5.84
N PHE A 160 15.90 15.65 6.98
CA PHE A 160 14.63 14.96 7.13
C PHE A 160 13.55 15.54 6.21
N PHE A 161 13.35 16.86 6.25
CA PHE A 161 12.39 17.54 5.38
C PHE A 161 12.71 17.32 3.89
N THR A 162 13.99 17.40 3.53
CA THR A 162 14.46 17.13 2.16
C THR A 162 14.16 15.70 1.74
N SER A 163 14.42 14.73 2.61
CA SER A 163 14.13 13.32 2.37
C SER A 163 12.62 13.10 2.18
N ALA A 164 11.79 13.65 3.07
CA ALA A 164 10.34 13.48 3.02
C ALA A 164 9.75 14.11 1.75
N THR A 165 10.19 15.31 1.40
CA THR A 165 9.76 16.02 0.18
C THR A 165 10.16 15.25 -1.08
N ALA A 166 11.38 14.69 -1.12
CA ALA A 166 11.83 13.89 -2.25
C ALA A 166 11.01 12.61 -2.39
N LEU A 167 10.67 11.95 -1.28
CA LEU A 167 9.81 10.77 -1.28
C LEU A 167 8.39 11.09 -1.77
N GLU A 168 7.80 12.17 -1.27
CA GLU A 168 6.48 12.64 -1.70
C GLU A 168 6.46 12.90 -3.21
N LYS A 169 7.42 13.69 -3.72
CA LYS A 169 7.56 13.95 -5.17
C LYS A 169 7.73 12.66 -5.96
N TRP A 170 8.58 11.75 -5.49
CA TRP A 170 8.79 10.46 -6.13
C TRP A 170 7.49 9.64 -6.21
N THR A 171 6.71 9.57 -5.12
CA THR A 171 5.43 8.85 -5.12
C THR A 171 4.38 9.49 -6.03
N SER A 172 4.39 10.82 -6.15
CA SER A 172 3.54 11.54 -7.11
C SER A 172 3.92 11.23 -8.56
N LEU A 173 5.22 11.21 -8.88
CA LEU A 173 5.73 10.92 -10.23
C LEU A 173 5.50 9.46 -10.65
N THR A 174 5.42 8.55 -9.69
CA THR A 174 5.20 7.11 -9.93
C THR A 174 3.73 6.72 -9.85
N GLY A 175 2.84 7.63 -9.44
CA GLY A 175 1.41 7.37 -9.29
C GLY A 175 1.06 6.51 -8.08
N LEU A 176 1.97 6.41 -7.09
CA LEU A 176 1.81 5.61 -5.89
C LEU A 176 1.17 6.38 -4.71
N THR A 177 0.89 7.68 -4.86
CA THR A 177 0.36 8.54 -3.80
C THR A 177 -0.90 7.99 -3.12
N GLU A 178 -1.85 7.41 -3.86
CA GLU A 178 -3.07 6.84 -3.27
C GLU A 178 -2.82 5.56 -2.45
N GLN A 179 -1.65 4.94 -2.64
CA GLN A 179 -1.32 3.65 -2.03
C GLN A 179 -0.47 3.80 -0.78
N ILE A 180 0.34 4.86 -0.74
CA ILE A 180 1.21 5.18 0.38
C ILE A 180 0.46 6.10 1.34
N LYS A 181 0.27 5.64 2.58
CA LYS A 181 -0.38 6.38 3.65
C LYS A 181 0.66 7.08 4.52
N GLY A 182 0.33 8.30 4.95
CA GLY A 182 1.15 9.06 5.91
C GLY A 182 2.32 9.82 5.29
N LEU A 183 2.24 10.12 3.98
CA LEU A 183 3.03 11.16 3.35
C LEU A 183 2.55 12.55 3.81
#